data_AF-A0A7C4HJI6-F1
#
_entry.id   AF-A0A7C4HJI6-F1
#
_cell.length_a   1.000
_cell.length_b   1.000
_cell.length_c   1.000
_cell.angle_alpha   90.00
_cell.angle_beta   90.00
_cell.angle_gamma   90.00
#
_symmetry.space_group_name_H-M   'P 1'
#
loop_
_entity.id
_entity.type
_entity.pdbx_description
1 polymer ?
#
loop_
_entity_poly.entity_id
_entity_poly.type
_entity_poly.pdbx_seq_one_letter_code
_entity_poly.pdbx_strand_id
1 'polypeptide(L)'
;MTDADVDGAHILTLLLTLFYRRMRPLVDSGYLYIAQPPLYRVKKGKNERYLRDDRELQDYLLQIGTEDLKLEVNGKTISGANLVQFVKKVMRYNSVLDKAARRRTIAGGERVVPVIDAIVRAADFPDSLKNPNLVDRDLKRVTGLLKKTAPELRVIGWDEPALDEETNLHRTVLKAEEGGASLELEIGPALVGSPEFEELVKLKTIYDEAGPVPYVLHNNGDRFEVNNLPDLVGKVMDYGKKGQDIQRYKGLGEMNPEQLWATTMNPETRLLRQVKIEDAIAADGLFDVLMGDQVDPRREFIRDNALNVTNLDI
;
A
#
# COMPACT_ATOMS: atom_id res chain seq x y z
N MET A 1 25.59 -0.85 -13.46
CA MET A 1 24.66 0.18 -12.95
C MET A 1 23.81 0.62 -14.13
N THR A 2 22.51 0.72 -13.93
CA THR A 2 21.52 1.11 -14.94
C THR A 2 20.52 2.05 -14.26
N ASP A 3 19.81 2.85 -15.04
CA ASP A 3 18.73 3.68 -14.52
C ASP A 3 17.60 2.82 -13.92
N ALA A 4 16.80 3.44 -13.04
CA ALA A 4 15.69 2.79 -12.35
C ALA A 4 14.38 2.84 -13.16
N ASP A 5 14.42 3.40 -14.37
CA ASP A 5 13.31 3.47 -15.29
C ASP A 5 13.18 2.20 -16.16
N VAL A 6 12.20 2.20 -17.06
CA VAL A 6 11.89 1.05 -17.92
C VAL A 6 13.04 0.76 -18.90
N ASP A 7 13.67 1.80 -19.44
CA ASP A 7 14.78 1.65 -20.38
C ASP A 7 16.04 1.10 -19.68
N GLY A 8 16.33 1.58 -18.47
CA GLY A 8 17.36 1.02 -17.60
C GLY A 8 17.10 -0.44 -17.27
N ALA A 9 15.85 -0.82 -16.99
CA ALA A 9 15.46 -2.22 -16.75
C ALA A 9 15.60 -3.09 -18.01
N HIS A 10 15.29 -2.58 -19.19
CA HIS A 10 15.51 -3.27 -20.47
C HIS A 10 17.01 -3.52 -20.70
N ILE A 11 17.86 -2.50 -20.55
CA ILE A 11 19.31 -2.64 -20.71
C ILE A 11 19.87 -3.64 -19.69
N LEU A 12 19.41 -3.56 -18.44
CA LEU A 12 19.80 -4.51 -17.40
C LEU A 12 19.45 -5.95 -17.81
N THR A 13 18.24 -6.18 -18.30
CA THR A 13 17.79 -7.50 -18.77
C THR A 13 18.67 -8.03 -19.90
N LEU A 14 18.98 -7.19 -20.89
CA LEU A 14 19.89 -7.55 -21.99
C LEU A 14 21.28 -7.96 -21.50
N LEU A 15 21.83 -7.21 -20.55
CA LEU A 15 23.14 -7.51 -19.97
C LEU A 15 23.11 -8.81 -19.16
N LEU A 16 22.09 -9.02 -18.32
CA LEU A 16 21.93 -10.25 -17.55
C LEU A 16 21.83 -11.47 -18.47
N THR A 17 21.03 -11.40 -19.53
CA THR A 17 20.91 -12.45 -20.55
C THR A 17 22.25 -12.69 -21.26
N LEU A 18 23.00 -11.63 -21.61
CA LEU A 18 24.33 -11.77 -22.19
C LEU A 18 25.28 -12.53 -21.24
N PHE A 19 25.34 -12.14 -19.97
CA PHE A 19 26.19 -12.81 -18.97
C PHE A 19 25.76 -14.25 -18.77
N TYR A 20 24.46 -14.52 -18.71
CA TYR A 20 23.92 -15.87 -18.57
C TYR A 20 24.30 -16.76 -19.76
N ARG A 21 24.08 -16.30 -21.00
CA ARG A 21 24.31 -17.10 -22.22
C ARG A 21 25.77 -17.24 -22.59
N ARG A 22 26.60 -16.22 -22.34
CA ARG A 22 27.99 -16.17 -22.85
C ARG A 22 29.05 -16.30 -21.76
N MET A 23 28.74 -15.92 -20.53
CA MET A 23 29.72 -15.79 -19.44
C MET A 23 29.19 -16.38 -18.13
N ARG A 24 28.45 -17.50 -18.22
CA ARG A 24 27.81 -18.15 -17.07
C ARG A 24 28.73 -18.38 -15.87
N PRO A 25 30.01 -18.78 -16.03
CA PRO A 25 30.91 -18.93 -14.88
C PRO A 25 31.07 -17.69 -14.00
N LEU A 26 30.91 -16.47 -14.57
CA LEU A 26 30.96 -15.23 -13.79
C LEU A 26 29.73 -15.04 -12.91
N VAL A 27 28.57 -15.48 -13.39
CA VAL A 27 27.31 -15.47 -12.63
C VAL A 27 27.36 -16.53 -11.53
N ASP A 28 27.74 -17.76 -11.88
CA ASP A 28 27.81 -18.89 -10.94
C ASP A 28 28.83 -18.64 -9.83
N SER A 29 29.95 -17.96 -10.14
CA SER A 29 30.97 -17.58 -9.16
C SER A 29 30.61 -16.33 -8.35
N GLY A 30 29.45 -15.70 -8.61
CA GLY A 30 28.96 -14.57 -7.84
C GLY A 30 29.70 -13.24 -8.08
N TYR A 31 30.32 -13.05 -9.24
CA TYR A 31 31.07 -11.81 -9.54
C TYR A 31 30.21 -10.67 -10.08
N LEU A 32 28.94 -10.93 -10.40
CA LEU A 32 28.04 -9.94 -10.98
C LEU A 32 27.21 -9.24 -9.91
N TYR A 33 27.23 -7.91 -9.91
CA TYR A 33 26.52 -7.06 -8.96
C TYR A 33 25.77 -5.93 -9.66
N ILE A 34 24.61 -5.57 -9.12
CA ILE A 34 23.77 -4.47 -9.57
C ILE A 34 23.84 -3.36 -8.51
N ALA A 35 24.19 -2.15 -8.92
CA ALA A 35 24.17 -0.99 -8.03
C ALA A 35 22.74 -0.62 -7.65
N GLN A 36 22.55 -0.12 -6.43
CA GLN A 36 21.25 0.30 -5.91
C GLN A 36 21.32 1.78 -5.55
N PRO A 37 21.19 2.69 -6.54
CA PRO A 37 21.15 4.13 -6.29
C PRO A 37 19.92 4.51 -5.44
N PRO A 38 19.97 5.62 -4.68
CA PRO A 38 18.80 6.08 -3.93
C PRO A 38 17.69 6.60 -4.85
N LEU A 39 16.44 6.35 -4.48
CA LEU A 39 15.26 6.83 -5.21
C LEU A 39 14.89 8.28 -4.85
N TYR A 40 15.25 8.74 -3.65
CA TYR A 40 14.95 10.10 -3.19
C TYR A 40 16.16 10.79 -2.57
N ARG A 41 16.21 12.12 -2.73
CA ARG A 41 16.97 13.03 -1.89
C ARG A 41 15.98 13.90 -1.11
N VAL A 42 16.15 13.96 0.20
CA VAL A 42 15.38 14.87 1.05
C VAL A 42 16.32 15.88 1.70
N LYS A 43 16.00 17.17 1.61
CA LYS A 43 16.83 18.26 2.12
C LYS A 43 16.02 19.21 3.00
N LYS A 44 16.53 19.51 4.20
CA LYS A 44 15.99 20.54 5.12
C LYS A 44 17.12 21.44 5.58
N GLY A 45 17.16 22.66 5.04
CA GLY A 45 18.25 23.60 5.28
C GLY A 45 19.59 23.05 4.79
N LYS A 46 20.53 22.81 5.71
CA LYS A 46 21.86 22.24 5.41
C LYS A 46 21.91 20.72 5.48
N ASN A 47 20.89 20.09 6.06
CA ASN A 47 20.86 18.63 6.20
C ASN A 47 20.27 18.03 4.93
N GLU A 48 21.00 17.09 4.32
CA GLU A 48 20.53 16.28 3.21
C GLU A 48 20.58 14.80 3.57
N ARG A 49 19.65 14.02 3.02
CA ARG A 49 19.58 12.58 3.21
C ARG A 49 19.12 11.91 1.93
N TYR A 50 19.75 10.80 1.61
CA TYR A 50 19.37 9.94 0.48
C TYR A 50 18.56 8.76 0.99
N LEU A 51 17.43 8.47 0.35
CA LEU A 51 16.50 7.42 0.73
C LEU A 51 16.30 6.48 -0.46
N ARG A 52 16.27 5.18 -0.17
CA ARG A 52 16.40 4.11 -1.17
C ARG A 52 15.11 3.82 -1.90
N ASP A 53 13.99 3.90 -1.20
CA ASP A 53 12.68 3.52 -1.70
C ASP A 53 11.57 4.36 -1.06
N ASP A 54 10.33 4.16 -1.53
CA ASP A 54 9.13 4.79 -0.98
C ASP A 54 8.93 4.50 0.51
N ARG A 55 9.32 3.30 0.97
CA ARG A 55 9.15 2.90 2.37
C ARG A 55 10.04 3.72 3.28
N GLU A 56 11.30 3.92 2.90
CA GLU A 56 12.22 4.78 3.64
C GLU A 56 11.78 6.23 3.64
N LEU A 57 11.29 6.74 2.50
CA LEU A 57 10.70 8.07 2.44
C LEU A 57 9.53 8.20 3.41
N GLN A 58 8.61 7.23 3.39
CA GLN A 58 7.45 7.23 4.27
C GLN A 58 7.85 7.16 5.75
N ASP A 59 8.79 6.27 6.11
CA ASP A 59 9.30 6.14 7.47
C ASP A 59 10.02 7.41 7.94
N TYR A 60 10.81 8.05 7.07
CA TYR A 60 11.49 9.31 7.35
C TYR A 60 10.52 10.47 7.58
N LEU A 61 9.54 10.62 6.69
CA LEU A 61 8.50 11.65 6.81
C LEU A 61 7.65 11.43 8.06
N LEU A 62 7.33 10.17 8.38
CA LEU A 62 6.59 9.85 9.59
C LEU A 62 7.37 10.24 10.85
N GLN A 63 8.67 9.91 10.92
CA GLN A 63 9.51 10.28 12.05
C GLN A 63 9.50 11.79 12.29
N ILE A 64 9.80 12.58 11.25
CA ILE A 64 9.82 14.05 11.35
C ILE A 64 8.42 14.60 11.65
N GLY A 65 7.41 14.07 10.98
CA GLY A 65 6.02 14.52 11.15
C GLY A 65 5.54 14.32 12.58
N THR A 66 6.03 13.29 13.28
CA THR A 66 5.63 12.99 14.67
C THR A 66 6.51 13.61 15.76
N GLU A 67 7.63 14.25 15.41
CA GLU A 67 8.62 14.73 16.39
C GLU A 67 8.03 15.76 17.35
N ASP A 68 7.31 16.75 16.81
CA ASP A 68 6.66 17.82 17.57
C ASP A 68 5.14 17.60 17.78
N LEU A 69 4.59 16.50 17.25
CA LEU A 69 3.15 16.21 17.34
C LEU A 69 2.80 15.42 18.61
N LYS A 70 1.68 15.83 19.21
CA LYS A 70 1.02 15.07 20.27
C LYS A 70 -0.41 14.79 19.85
N LEU A 71 -0.77 13.51 19.85
CA LEU A 71 -2.12 13.05 19.56
C LEU A 71 -2.86 12.85 20.88
N GLU A 72 -3.96 13.56 21.07
CA GLU A 72 -4.87 13.35 22.18
C GLU A 72 -6.05 12.50 21.68
N VAL A 73 -6.15 11.29 22.25
CA VAL A 73 -7.12 10.25 21.91
C VAL A 73 -7.58 9.56 23.19
N ASN A 74 -8.88 9.33 23.33
CA ASN A 74 -9.45 8.60 24.47
C ASN A 74 -8.97 9.11 25.86
N GLY A 75 -8.84 10.44 26.02
CA GLY A 75 -8.34 11.07 27.24
C GLY A 75 -6.84 10.83 27.55
N LYS A 76 -6.09 10.27 26.60
CA LYS A 76 -4.65 10.01 26.69
C LYS A 76 -3.90 10.78 25.63
N THR A 77 -2.66 11.16 25.95
CA THR A 77 -1.75 11.79 24.98
C THR A 77 -0.71 10.78 24.50
N ILE A 78 -0.64 10.58 23.19
CA ILE A 78 0.33 9.73 22.49
C ILE A 78 1.33 10.65 21.76
N SER A 79 2.62 10.39 21.91
CA SER A 79 3.69 11.18 21.27
C SER A 79 4.92 10.33 20.96
N GLY A 80 5.86 10.90 20.20
CA GLY A 80 7.14 10.28 19.88
C GLY A 80 7.00 8.88 19.27
N ALA A 81 7.77 7.93 19.77
CA ALA A 81 7.77 6.55 19.25
C ALA A 81 6.39 5.88 19.30
N ASN A 82 5.58 6.15 20.32
CA ASN A 82 4.24 5.58 20.42
C ASN A 82 3.30 6.12 19.34
N LEU A 83 3.45 7.41 18.99
CA LEU A 83 2.68 8.02 17.91
C LEU A 83 3.09 7.44 16.55
N VAL A 84 4.39 7.25 16.33
CA VAL A 84 4.91 6.56 15.13
C VAL A 84 4.30 5.17 14.99
N GLN A 85 4.32 4.36 16.06
CA GLN A 85 3.75 3.01 16.01
C GLN A 85 2.24 3.02 15.78
N PHE A 86 1.51 3.93 16.44
CA PHE A 86 0.08 4.07 16.23
C PHE A 86 -0.25 4.42 14.78
N VAL A 87 0.41 5.44 14.21
CA VAL A 87 0.22 5.83 12.80
C VAL A 87 0.60 4.69 11.86
N LYS A 88 1.67 3.93 12.12
CA LYS A 88 2.02 2.73 11.33
C LYS A 88 0.92 1.68 11.34
N LYS A 89 0.28 1.42 12.50
CA LYS A 89 -0.87 0.50 12.57
C LYS A 89 -2.03 0.99 11.71
N VAL A 90 -2.33 2.30 11.76
CA VAL A 90 -3.39 2.90 10.92
C VAL A 90 -3.05 2.77 9.43
N MET A 91 -1.82 3.08 9.03
CA MET A 91 -1.37 2.92 7.64
C MET A 91 -1.46 1.47 7.17
N ARG A 92 -1.11 0.51 8.05
CA ARG A 92 -1.25 -0.91 7.74
C ARG A 92 -2.71 -1.30 7.56
N TYR A 93 -3.61 -0.85 8.45
CA TYR A 93 -5.04 -1.09 8.33
C TYR A 93 -5.58 -0.60 6.97
N ASN A 94 -5.29 0.66 6.60
CA ASN A 94 -5.71 1.22 5.32
C ASN A 94 -5.15 0.44 4.12
N SER A 95 -3.86 0.06 4.16
CA SER A 95 -3.25 -0.73 3.07
C SER A 95 -3.87 -2.12 2.91
N VAL A 96 -4.24 -2.78 4.01
CA VAL A 96 -4.92 -4.09 3.97
C VAL A 96 -6.36 -3.91 3.47
N LEU A 97 -7.03 -2.83 3.86
CA LEU A 97 -8.37 -2.48 3.39
C LEU A 97 -8.42 -2.28 1.88
N ASP A 98 -7.47 -1.52 1.32
CA ASP A 98 -7.33 -1.33 -0.12
C ASP A 98 -7.09 -2.65 -0.86
N LYS A 99 -6.24 -3.53 -0.31
CA LYS A 99 -5.99 -4.86 -0.88
C LYS A 99 -7.24 -5.74 -0.85
N ALA A 100 -7.98 -5.70 0.25
CA ALA A 100 -9.23 -6.44 0.40
C ALA A 100 -10.29 -5.99 -0.61
N ALA A 101 -10.36 -4.69 -0.89
CA ALA A 101 -11.28 -4.12 -1.86
C ALA A 101 -10.88 -4.46 -3.31
N ARG A 102 -9.60 -4.29 -3.67
CA ARG A 102 -9.09 -4.55 -5.04
C ARG A 102 -9.33 -5.98 -5.51
N ARG A 103 -9.23 -6.98 -4.63
CA ARG A 103 -9.50 -8.38 -5.00
C ARG A 103 -10.95 -8.66 -5.38
N ARG A 104 -11.89 -7.79 -5.00
CA ARG A 104 -13.34 -8.02 -5.09
C ARG A 104 -14.02 -7.19 -6.17
N THR A 105 -13.27 -6.35 -6.89
CA THR A 105 -13.81 -5.51 -7.96
C THR A 105 -12.83 -5.40 -9.13
N ILE A 106 -13.35 -5.52 -10.35
CA ILE A 106 -12.58 -5.35 -11.60
C ILE A 106 -12.47 -3.86 -11.98
N ALA A 107 -13.46 -3.04 -11.58
CA ALA A 107 -13.45 -1.58 -11.71
C ALA A 107 -14.26 -0.98 -10.54
N GLY A 108 -13.71 -0.01 -9.80
CA GLY A 108 -14.44 0.71 -8.73
C GLY A 108 -14.21 0.25 -7.28
N GLY A 109 -13.07 -0.40 -6.98
CA GLY A 109 -12.75 -0.89 -5.63
C GLY A 109 -12.73 0.17 -4.53
N GLU A 110 -12.49 1.44 -4.88
CA GLU A 110 -12.52 2.56 -3.91
C GLU A 110 -13.87 2.68 -3.21
N ARG A 111 -14.98 2.38 -3.89
CA ARG A 111 -16.33 2.49 -3.31
C ARG A 111 -16.66 1.36 -2.35
N VAL A 112 -15.95 0.24 -2.45
CA VAL A 112 -16.12 -0.94 -1.58
C VAL A 112 -15.35 -0.78 -0.27
N VAL A 113 -14.28 0.03 -0.27
CA VAL A 113 -13.44 0.30 0.91
C VAL A 113 -14.27 0.72 2.14
N PRO A 114 -15.18 1.71 2.07
CA PRO A 114 -16.02 2.09 3.20
C PRO A 114 -16.95 0.97 3.69
N VAL A 115 -17.45 0.13 2.78
CA VAL A 115 -18.33 -1.00 3.13
C VAL A 115 -17.55 -2.05 3.91
N ILE A 116 -16.36 -2.44 3.45
CA ILE A 116 -15.51 -3.40 4.16
C ILE A 116 -15.09 -2.83 5.52
N ASP A 117 -14.71 -1.55 5.60
CA ASP A 117 -14.38 -0.89 6.88
C ASP A 117 -15.55 -0.98 7.87
N ALA A 118 -16.76 -0.63 7.41
CA ALA A 118 -17.94 -0.66 8.24
C ALA A 118 -18.29 -2.09 8.69
N ILE A 119 -18.11 -3.10 7.84
CA ILE A 119 -18.28 -4.51 8.20
C ILE A 119 -17.30 -4.90 9.32
N VAL A 120 -16.01 -4.62 9.16
CA VAL A 120 -14.97 -4.96 10.15
C VAL A 120 -15.25 -4.31 11.51
N ARG A 121 -15.77 -3.08 11.50
CA ARG A 121 -15.99 -2.28 12.70
C ARG A 121 -17.32 -2.56 13.40
N ALA A 122 -18.37 -2.93 12.66
CA ALA A 122 -19.73 -3.00 13.20
C ALA A 122 -20.34 -4.42 13.24
N ALA A 123 -19.81 -5.36 12.46
CA ALA A 123 -20.30 -6.74 12.42
C ALA A 123 -19.48 -7.67 13.31
N ASP A 124 -20.13 -8.73 13.81
CA ASP A 124 -19.53 -9.79 14.60
C ASP A 124 -19.16 -11.01 13.72
N PHE A 125 -18.77 -10.76 12.47
CA PHE A 125 -18.33 -11.82 11.56
C PHE A 125 -16.97 -12.41 11.96
N PRO A 126 -16.75 -13.72 11.72
CA PRO A 126 -17.61 -14.66 10.99
C PRO A 126 -18.76 -15.26 11.80
N ASP A 127 -18.83 -15.07 13.12
CA ASP A 127 -19.78 -15.78 13.98
C ASP A 127 -21.25 -15.53 13.63
N SER A 128 -21.59 -14.28 13.26
CA SER A 128 -22.95 -13.95 12.81
C SER A 128 -23.37 -14.66 11.52
N LEU A 129 -22.45 -15.15 10.67
CA LEU A 129 -22.82 -15.89 9.47
C LEU A 129 -23.49 -17.25 9.78
N LYS A 130 -23.42 -17.74 11.02
CA LYS A 130 -24.09 -18.99 11.43
C LYS A 130 -25.61 -18.85 11.53
N ASN A 131 -26.16 -17.64 11.55
CA ASN A 131 -27.60 -17.40 11.75
C ASN A 131 -28.08 -16.21 10.91
N PRO A 132 -29.11 -16.37 10.06
CA PRO A 132 -29.55 -15.32 9.14
C PRO A 132 -30.05 -14.06 9.88
N ASN A 133 -30.63 -14.22 11.07
CA ASN A 133 -31.08 -13.09 11.88
C ASN A 133 -29.90 -12.28 12.46
N LEU A 134 -28.77 -12.93 12.75
CA LEU A 134 -27.55 -12.24 13.21
C LEU A 134 -26.90 -11.48 12.06
N VAL A 135 -26.92 -12.05 10.84
CA VAL A 135 -26.48 -11.34 9.62
C VAL A 135 -27.29 -10.06 9.42
N ASP A 136 -28.62 -10.14 9.48
CA ASP A 136 -29.51 -8.98 9.33
C ASP A 136 -29.26 -7.91 10.41
N ARG A 137 -29.11 -8.34 11.67
CA ARG A 137 -28.75 -7.46 12.79
C ARG A 137 -27.45 -6.70 12.51
N ASP A 138 -26.42 -7.41 12.07
CA ASP A 138 -25.11 -6.82 11.82
C ASP A 138 -25.14 -5.87 10.62
N LEU A 139 -25.85 -6.20 9.54
CA LEU A 139 -25.99 -5.31 8.39
C LEU A 139 -26.76 -4.02 8.72
N LYS A 140 -27.71 -4.07 9.66
CA LYS A 140 -28.32 -2.86 10.23
C LYS A 140 -27.29 -1.98 10.96
N ARG A 141 -26.38 -2.58 11.74
CA ARG A 141 -25.29 -1.85 12.43
C ARG A 141 -24.29 -1.26 11.43
N VAL A 142 -23.89 -2.04 10.43
CA VAL A 142 -23.02 -1.62 9.32
C VAL A 142 -23.64 -0.42 8.58
N THR A 143 -24.92 -0.51 8.22
CA THR A 143 -25.64 0.60 7.57
C THR A 143 -25.70 1.85 8.45
N GLY A 144 -25.92 1.67 9.76
CA GLY A 144 -25.91 2.78 10.72
C GLY A 144 -24.54 3.46 10.84
N LEU A 145 -23.45 2.69 10.71
CA LEU A 145 -22.08 3.22 10.70
C LEU A 145 -21.77 3.93 9.38
N LEU A 146 -22.09 3.33 8.23
CA LEU A 146 -21.90 3.90 6.91
C LEU A 146 -22.54 5.28 6.77
N LYS A 147 -23.78 5.46 7.26
CA LYS A 147 -24.46 6.77 7.28
C LYS A 147 -23.66 7.87 7.99
N LYS A 148 -22.79 7.52 8.93
CA LYS A 148 -21.95 8.46 9.69
C LYS A 148 -20.59 8.66 9.05
N THR A 149 -20.01 7.61 8.47
CA THR A 149 -18.60 7.61 8.02
C THR A 149 -18.45 7.80 6.51
N ALA A 150 -19.48 7.48 5.73
CA ALA A 150 -19.52 7.56 4.27
C ALA A 150 -20.94 7.94 3.81
N PRO A 151 -21.44 9.14 4.15
CA PRO A 151 -22.82 9.56 3.86
C PRO A 151 -23.16 9.63 2.36
N GLU A 152 -22.15 9.76 1.50
CA GLU A 152 -22.25 9.69 0.04
C GLU A 152 -22.67 8.30 -0.47
N LEU A 153 -22.38 7.25 0.29
CA LEU A 153 -22.72 5.87 -0.06
C LEU A 153 -24.09 5.50 0.53
N ARG A 154 -25.10 5.45 -0.34
CA ARG A 154 -26.46 5.11 0.06
C ARG A 154 -26.69 3.61 -0.02
N VAL A 155 -26.82 2.96 1.14
CA VAL A 155 -27.24 1.54 1.21
C VAL A 155 -28.70 1.42 0.75
N ILE A 156 -28.93 0.64 -0.31
CA ILE A 156 -30.26 0.33 -0.86
C ILE A 156 -30.89 -0.80 -0.04
N GLY A 157 -30.10 -1.80 0.33
CA GLY A 157 -30.54 -2.97 1.08
C GLY A 157 -29.56 -4.12 0.94
N TRP A 158 -29.99 -5.32 1.31
CA TRP A 158 -29.25 -6.55 1.11
C TRP A 158 -30.22 -7.69 0.78
N ASP A 159 -29.71 -8.69 0.09
CA ASP A 159 -30.49 -9.89 -0.22
C ASP A 159 -30.74 -10.73 1.04
N GLU A 160 -31.81 -11.53 1.02
CA GLU A 160 -32.12 -12.44 2.12
C GLU A 160 -30.93 -13.40 2.35
N PRO A 161 -30.39 -13.52 3.58
CA PRO A 161 -29.23 -14.37 3.83
C PRO A 161 -29.51 -15.82 3.45
N ALA A 162 -28.82 -16.31 2.43
CA ALA A 162 -28.96 -17.67 1.93
C ALA A 162 -27.89 -18.57 2.56
N LEU A 163 -28.25 -19.80 2.92
CA LEU A 163 -27.29 -20.79 3.41
C LEU A 163 -26.40 -21.29 2.27
N ASP A 164 -25.10 -21.26 2.48
CA ASP A 164 -24.12 -21.91 1.61
C ASP A 164 -23.91 -23.35 2.11
N GLU A 165 -24.29 -24.33 1.30
CA GLU A 165 -24.31 -25.76 1.68
C GLU A 165 -22.92 -26.35 1.91
N GLU A 166 -21.88 -25.81 1.25
CA GLU A 166 -20.50 -26.30 1.40
C GLU A 166 -19.90 -25.89 2.74
N THR A 167 -20.21 -24.66 3.17
CA THR A 167 -19.61 -24.06 4.37
C THR A 167 -20.51 -24.08 5.60
N ASN A 168 -21.81 -24.37 5.45
CA ASN A 168 -22.85 -24.22 6.47
C ASN A 168 -22.91 -22.81 7.08
N LEU A 169 -22.57 -21.80 6.29
CA LEU A 169 -22.60 -20.39 6.68
C LEU A 169 -23.52 -19.62 5.73
N HIS A 170 -24.12 -18.54 6.21
CA HIS A 170 -24.97 -17.70 5.39
C HIS A 170 -24.12 -16.74 4.56
N ARG A 171 -24.62 -16.43 3.36
CA ARG A 171 -24.11 -15.39 2.48
C ARG A 171 -25.23 -14.43 2.09
N THR A 172 -24.87 -13.19 1.81
CA THR A 172 -25.81 -12.15 1.37
C THR A 172 -25.06 -11.14 0.51
N VAL A 173 -25.78 -10.40 -0.33
CA VAL A 173 -25.20 -9.34 -1.16
C VAL A 173 -25.72 -8.01 -0.65
N LEU A 174 -24.81 -7.16 -0.16
CA LEU A 174 -25.12 -5.78 0.19
C LEU A 174 -25.13 -4.92 -1.07
N LYS A 175 -26.21 -4.17 -1.26
CA LYS A 175 -26.44 -3.28 -2.40
C LYS A 175 -26.40 -1.82 -1.94
N ALA A 176 -25.53 -1.03 -2.55
CA ALA A 176 -25.40 0.40 -2.29
C ALA A 176 -25.28 1.18 -3.59
N GLU A 177 -25.39 2.50 -3.50
CA GLU A 177 -25.28 3.41 -4.64
C GLU A 177 -24.54 4.67 -4.23
N GLU A 178 -23.68 5.16 -5.12
CA GLU A 178 -23.01 6.44 -4.99
C GLU A 178 -23.08 7.17 -6.34
N GLY A 179 -23.62 8.39 -6.36
CA GLY A 179 -23.64 9.22 -7.57
C GLY A 179 -24.34 8.58 -8.79
N GLY A 180 -25.32 7.70 -8.58
CA GLY A 180 -26.02 6.98 -9.67
C GLY A 180 -25.38 5.65 -10.09
N ALA A 181 -24.21 5.32 -9.55
CA ALA A 181 -23.54 4.05 -9.83
C ALA A 181 -23.84 3.02 -8.74
N SER A 182 -24.31 1.84 -9.15
CA SER A 182 -24.57 0.72 -8.24
C SER A 182 -23.28 0.07 -7.76
N LEU A 183 -23.31 -0.40 -6.52
CA LEU A 183 -22.29 -1.18 -5.86
C LEU A 183 -22.94 -2.41 -5.24
N GLU A 184 -22.35 -3.57 -5.50
CA GLU A 184 -22.76 -4.83 -4.87
C GLU A 184 -21.53 -5.47 -4.22
N LEU A 185 -21.66 -5.89 -2.98
CA LEU A 185 -20.62 -6.62 -2.25
C LEU A 185 -21.21 -7.90 -1.68
N GLU A 186 -20.69 -9.04 -2.12
CA GLU A 186 -20.99 -10.32 -1.49
C GLU A 186 -20.29 -10.42 -0.12
N ILE A 187 -21.10 -10.70 0.90
CA ILE A 187 -20.70 -10.92 2.28
C ILE A 187 -20.96 -12.38 2.60
N GLY A 188 -19.89 -13.13 2.85
CA GLY A 188 -19.97 -14.56 3.11
C GLY A 188 -18.59 -15.13 3.46
N PRO A 189 -18.45 -16.47 3.47
CA PRO A 189 -17.21 -17.16 3.85
C PRO A 189 -15.97 -16.68 3.10
N ALA A 190 -16.09 -16.41 1.80
CA ALA A 190 -14.99 -15.93 0.97
C ALA A 190 -14.50 -14.51 1.34
N LEU A 191 -15.38 -13.66 1.88
CA LEU A 191 -14.99 -12.36 2.42
C LEU A 191 -14.32 -12.54 3.78
N VAL A 192 -15.05 -13.15 4.72
CA VAL A 192 -14.67 -13.16 6.14
C VAL A 192 -13.49 -14.08 6.44
N GLY A 193 -13.30 -15.14 5.65
CA GLY A 193 -12.19 -16.08 5.74
C GLY A 193 -10.96 -15.67 4.93
N SER A 194 -10.98 -14.49 4.28
CA SER A 194 -9.80 -14.02 3.56
C SER A 194 -8.70 -13.55 4.52
N PRO A 195 -7.41 -13.78 4.20
CA PRO A 195 -6.29 -13.34 5.04
C PRO A 195 -6.33 -11.84 5.36
N GLU A 196 -6.77 -11.02 4.40
CA GLU A 196 -6.90 -9.57 4.59
C GLU A 196 -7.99 -9.23 5.60
N PHE A 197 -9.13 -9.91 5.55
CA PHE A 197 -10.23 -9.65 6.50
C PHE A 197 -9.84 -10.06 7.92
N GLU A 198 -9.20 -11.22 8.10
CA GLU A 198 -8.69 -11.65 9.40
C GLU A 198 -7.67 -10.65 9.97
N GLU A 199 -6.79 -10.12 9.12
CA GLU A 199 -5.83 -9.10 9.52
C GLU A 199 -6.52 -7.79 9.90
N LEU A 200 -7.52 -7.34 9.14
CA LEU A 200 -8.32 -6.15 9.47
C LEU A 200 -9.02 -6.30 10.83
N VAL A 201 -9.60 -7.48 11.12
CA VAL A 201 -10.22 -7.76 12.42
C VAL A 201 -9.21 -7.67 13.57
N LYS A 202 -7.95 -8.08 13.37
CA LYS A 202 -6.89 -7.92 14.38
C LYS A 202 -6.46 -6.46 14.53
N LEU A 203 -6.37 -5.73 13.42
CA LEU A 203 -5.95 -4.33 13.40
C LEU A 203 -7.05 -3.36 13.84
N LYS A 204 -8.33 -3.77 13.86
CA LYS A 204 -9.45 -2.90 14.24
C LYS A 204 -9.33 -2.31 15.65
N THR A 205 -8.51 -2.91 16.52
CA THR A 205 -8.21 -2.40 17.86
C THR A 205 -7.64 -0.98 17.85
N ILE A 206 -7.13 -0.50 16.70
CA ILE A 206 -6.75 0.91 16.53
C ILE A 206 -7.91 1.87 16.83
N TYR A 207 -9.16 1.49 16.55
CA TYR A 207 -10.33 2.31 16.85
C TYR A 207 -10.64 2.32 18.35
N ASP A 208 -10.37 1.23 19.07
CA ASP A 208 -10.48 1.17 20.53
C ASP A 208 -9.36 1.98 21.21
N GLU A 209 -8.14 1.90 20.67
CA GLU A 209 -6.98 2.69 21.10
C GLU A 209 -7.23 4.20 20.89
N ALA A 210 -7.81 4.58 19.74
CA ALA A 210 -8.12 5.96 19.40
C ALA A 210 -9.34 6.53 20.16
N GLY A 211 -10.31 5.68 20.48
CA GLY A 211 -11.58 6.08 21.07
C GLY A 211 -12.48 6.86 20.09
N PRO A 212 -13.46 7.61 20.60
CA PRO A 212 -14.39 8.35 19.76
C PRO A 212 -13.73 9.59 19.14
N VAL A 213 -14.21 9.95 17.95
CA VAL A 213 -13.87 11.20 17.25
C VAL A 213 -14.53 12.41 17.95
N PRO A 214 -13.97 13.64 17.81
CA PRO A 214 -12.79 14.00 17.02
C PRO A 214 -11.46 13.65 17.72
N TYR A 215 -10.46 13.29 16.92
CA TYR A 215 -9.07 13.15 17.37
C TYR A 215 -8.39 14.51 17.33
N VAL A 216 -7.57 14.81 18.34
CA VAL A 216 -6.96 16.14 18.47
C VAL A 216 -5.45 16.03 18.32
N LEU A 217 -4.90 16.68 17.31
CA LEU A 217 -3.45 16.86 17.12
C LEU A 217 -3.03 18.21 17.69
N HIS A 218 -2.00 18.20 18.53
CA HIS A 218 -1.34 19.38 19.05
C HIS A 218 0.05 19.51 18.43
N ASN A 219 0.38 20.70 17.91
CA ASN A 219 1.70 21.04 17.40
C ASN A 219 2.12 22.41 17.94
N ASN A 220 3.06 22.45 18.90
CA ASN A 220 3.68 23.69 19.39
C ASN A 220 2.70 24.85 19.69
N GLY A 221 1.48 24.53 20.16
CA GLY A 221 0.43 25.50 20.50
C GLY A 221 -0.77 25.50 19.54
N ASP A 222 -0.60 25.01 18.32
CA ASP A 222 -1.71 24.83 17.37
C ASP A 222 -2.49 23.55 17.67
N ARG A 223 -3.81 23.63 17.56
CA ARG A 223 -4.74 22.51 17.79
C ARG A 223 -5.53 22.22 16.52
N PHE A 224 -5.50 20.96 16.08
CA PHE A 224 -6.22 20.49 14.89
C PHE A 224 -7.12 19.32 15.25
N GLU A 225 -8.38 19.42 14.82
CA GLU A 225 -9.34 18.33 14.97
C GLU A 225 -9.39 17.50 13.68
N VAL A 226 -9.46 16.19 13.86
CA VAL A 226 -9.51 15.21 12.78
C VAL A 226 -10.64 14.23 13.06
N ASN A 227 -11.49 13.98 12.05
CA ASN A 227 -12.73 13.21 12.21
C ASN A 227 -12.62 11.74 11.80
N ASN A 228 -11.46 11.29 11.31
CA ASN A 228 -11.20 9.89 10.97
C ASN A 228 -9.69 9.58 11.01
N LEU A 229 -9.33 8.29 11.03
CA LEU A 229 -7.94 7.86 11.11
C LEU A 229 -7.14 8.08 9.80
N PRO A 230 -7.71 7.89 8.59
CA PRO A 230 -7.03 8.24 7.35
C PRO A 230 -6.55 9.70 7.29
N ASP A 231 -7.42 10.65 7.63
CA ASP A 231 -7.08 12.08 7.67
C ASP A 231 -5.98 12.37 8.71
N LEU A 232 -5.94 11.61 9.81
CA LEU A 232 -4.91 11.73 10.83
C LEU A 232 -3.55 11.37 10.24
N VAL A 233 -3.46 10.26 9.50
CA VAL A 233 -2.25 9.88 8.77
C VAL A 233 -1.87 10.98 7.78
N GLY A 234 -2.83 11.46 6.99
CA GLY A 234 -2.61 12.53 6.01
C GLY A 234 -1.98 13.77 6.65
N LYS A 235 -2.57 14.25 7.76
CA LYS A 235 -2.03 15.38 8.53
C LYS A 235 -0.62 15.12 9.04
N VAL A 236 -0.36 13.97 9.65
CA VAL A 236 0.98 13.63 10.14
C VAL A 236 2.02 13.62 8.99
N MET A 237 1.66 13.06 7.85
CA MET A 237 2.53 13.03 6.67
C MET A 237 2.76 14.43 6.08
N ASP A 238 1.74 15.29 6.05
CA ASP A 238 1.86 16.67 5.61
C ASP A 238 2.81 17.47 6.50
N TYR A 239 2.76 17.27 7.81
CA TYR A 239 3.74 17.84 8.74
C TYR A 239 5.15 17.34 8.46
N GLY A 240 5.31 16.04 8.18
CA GLY A 240 6.59 15.46 7.81
C GLY A 240 7.20 16.07 6.55
N LYS A 241 6.35 16.40 5.56
CA LYS A 241 6.76 17.04 4.30
C LYS A 241 7.04 18.53 4.44
N LYS A 242 6.43 19.21 5.42
CA LYS A 242 6.53 20.67 5.55
C LYS A 242 7.97 21.13 5.74
N GLY A 243 8.45 21.97 4.81
CA GLY A 243 9.81 22.51 4.82
C GLY A 243 10.90 21.54 4.35
N GLN A 244 10.53 20.39 3.78
CA GLN A 244 11.45 19.48 3.11
C GLN A 244 11.45 19.75 1.59
N ASP A 245 12.63 19.82 1.00
CA ASP A 245 12.81 19.70 -0.45
C ASP A 245 13.04 18.22 -0.80
N ILE A 246 12.04 17.60 -1.43
CA ILE A 246 12.04 16.17 -1.78
C ILE A 246 12.21 16.05 -3.29
N GLN A 247 13.36 15.55 -3.71
CA GLN A 247 13.66 15.23 -5.11
C GLN A 247 13.59 13.72 -5.30
N ARG A 248 12.80 13.25 -6.28
CA ARG A 248 12.81 11.86 -6.73
C ARG A 248 13.76 11.73 -7.92
N TYR A 249 14.68 10.77 -7.86
CA TYR A 249 15.57 10.47 -8.98
C TYR A 249 14.88 9.53 -9.96
N LYS A 250 14.75 9.93 -11.23
CA LYS A 250 14.25 9.05 -12.30
C LYS A 250 15.37 8.31 -13.01
N GLY A 251 16.54 8.95 -13.12
CA GLY A 251 17.74 8.38 -13.70
C GLY A 251 19.00 8.88 -12.99
N LEU A 252 20.10 8.18 -13.22
CA LEU A 252 21.41 8.47 -12.67
C LEU A 252 21.97 9.81 -13.18
N GLY A 253 21.55 10.23 -14.38
CA GLY A 253 21.92 11.52 -14.97
C GLY A 253 21.36 12.75 -14.25
N GLU A 254 20.38 12.57 -13.37
CA GLU A 254 19.85 13.65 -12.51
C GLU A 254 20.75 13.92 -11.29
N MET A 255 21.75 13.06 -11.04
CA MET A 255 22.73 13.21 -9.97
C MET A 255 23.99 13.91 -10.50
N ASN A 256 24.48 14.88 -9.73
CA ASN A 256 25.82 15.44 -9.98
C ASN A 256 26.90 14.39 -9.65
N PRO A 257 28.11 14.48 -10.25
CA PRO A 257 29.18 13.48 -10.04
C PRO A 257 29.52 13.20 -8.57
N GLU A 258 29.53 14.24 -7.73
CA GLU A 258 29.78 14.10 -6.28
C GLU A 258 28.68 13.30 -5.58
N GLN A 259 27.42 13.50 -5.97
CA GLN A 259 26.27 12.77 -5.42
C GLN A 259 26.31 11.31 -5.86
N LEU A 260 26.57 11.05 -7.15
CA LEU A 260 26.68 9.70 -7.69
C LEU A 260 27.83 8.93 -7.00
N TRP A 261 28.97 9.60 -6.79
CA TRP A 261 30.07 9.03 -6.05
C TRP A 261 29.67 8.68 -4.62
N ALA A 262 29.15 9.65 -3.86
CA ALA A 262 28.84 9.49 -2.44
C ALA A 262 27.74 8.46 -2.18
N THR A 263 26.78 8.31 -3.10
CA THR A 263 25.61 7.44 -2.91
C THR A 263 25.79 6.05 -3.51
N THR A 264 26.43 5.94 -4.67
CA THR A 264 26.34 4.74 -5.51
C THR A 264 27.70 4.10 -5.80
N MET A 265 28.80 4.85 -5.75
CA MET A 265 30.13 4.33 -6.11
C MET A 265 31.10 4.17 -4.92
N ASN A 266 30.94 4.98 -3.87
CA ASN A 266 31.82 4.95 -2.70
C ASN A 266 31.77 3.56 -2.02
N PRO A 267 32.90 2.83 -1.92
CA PRO A 267 32.94 1.49 -1.33
C PRO A 267 32.38 1.38 0.10
N GLU A 268 32.41 2.46 0.88
CA GLU A 268 31.94 2.48 2.27
C GLU A 268 30.41 2.62 2.38
N THR A 269 29.77 3.28 1.42
CA THR A 269 28.33 3.62 1.49
C THR A 269 27.49 2.96 0.40
N ARG A 270 28.12 2.48 -0.68
CA ARG A 270 27.42 1.89 -1.83
C ARG A 270 26.65 0.65 -1.43
N LEU A 271 25.48 0.49 -2.04
CA LEU A 271 24.70 -0.73 -1.96
C LEU A 271 24.75 -1.47 -3.28
N LEU A 272 25.16 -2.74 -3.21
CA LEU A 272 25.25 -3.64 -4.33
C LEU A 272 24.38 -4.87 -4.04
N ARG A 273 23.54 -5.24 -5.00
CA ARG A 273 22.83 -6.52 -5.00
C ARG A 273 23.61 -7.50 -5.85
N GLN A 274 24.05 -8.61 -5.27
CA GLN A 274 24.66 -9.70 -6.03
C GLN A 274 23.58 -10.38 -6.89
N VAL A 275 23.91 -10.65 -8.15
CA VAL A 275 23.04 -11.37 -9.08
C VAL A 275 23.13 -12.86 -8.80
N LYS A 276 21.99 -13.51 -8.62
CA LYS A 276 21.93 -14.97 -8.51
C LYS A 276 21.65 -15.62 -9.85
N ILE A 277 21.90 -16.92 -9.95
CA ILE A 277 21.63 -17.66 -11.19
C ILE A 277 20.14 -17.64 -11.55
N GLU A 278 19.25 -17.65 -10.55
CA GLU A 278 17.80 -17.56 -10.77
C GLU A 278 17.40 -16.22 -11.38
N ASP A 279 18.04 -15.12 -10.96
CA ASP A 279 17.81 -13.79 -11.53
C ASP A 279 18.21 -13.76 -13.01
N ALA A 280 19.34 -14.39 -13.35
CA ALA A 280 19.87 -14.46 -14.71
C ALA A 280 19.01 -15.35 -15.63
N ILE A 281 18.48 -16.47 -15.12
CA ILE A 281 17.52 -17.33 -15.82
C ILE A 281 16.21 -16.59 -16.09
N ALA A 282 15.71 -15.86 -15.09
CA ALA A 282 14.48 -15.07 -15.24
C ALA A 282 14.64 -13.97 -16.29
N ALA A 283 15.78 -13.28 -16.31
CA ALA A 283 16.10 -12.28 -17.33
C ALA A 283 16.16 -12.89 -18.74
N ASP A 284 16.71 -14.09 -18.88
CA ASP A 284 16.76 -14.82 -20.16
C ASP A 284 15.35 -15.15 -20.69
N GLY A 285 14.48 -15.67 -19.83
CA GLY A 285 13.10 -15.95 -20.18
C GLY A 285 12.33 -14.68 -20.57
N LEU A 286 12.52 -13.58 -19.83
CA LEU A 286 11.92 -12.28 -20.16
C LEU A 286 12.42 -11.75 -21.51
N PHE A 287 13.71 -11.91 -21.81
CA PHE A 287 14.28 -11.56 -23.09
C PHE A 287 13.62 -12.35 -24.24
N ASP A 288 13.44 -13.66 -24.09
CA ASP A 288 12.80 -14.48 -25.13
C ASP A 288 11.32 -14.10 -25.36
N VAL A 289 10.59 -13.72 -24.30
CA VAL A 289 9.21 -13.22 -24.43
C VAL A 289 9.16 -11.87 -25.15
N LEU A 290 10.03 -10.92 -24.77
CA LEU A 290 9.99 -9.56 -25.30
C LEU A 290 10.66 -9.40 -26.67
N MET A 291 11.68 -10.20 -26.95
CA MET A 291 12.53 -10.07 -28.15
C MET A 291 12.47 -11.30 -29.06
N GLY A 292 11.77 -12.37 -28.68
CA GLY A 292 11.57 -13.56 -29.53
C GLY A 292 10.54 -13.33 -30.64
N ASP A 293 10.51 -14.23 -31.62
CA ASP A 293 9.70 -14.10 -32.83
C ASP A 293 8.19 -14.28 -32.60
N GLN A 294 7.79 -14.78 -31.43
CA GLN A 294 6.41 -15.08 -31.08
C GLN A 294 5.66 -13.82 -30.63
N VAL A 295 4.63 -13.43 -31.38
CA VAL A 295 3.87 -12.19 -31.16
C VAL A 295 2.89 -12.31 -30.00
N ASP A 296 2.22 -13.46 -29.86
CA ASP A 296 1.14 -13.64 -28.88
C ASP A 296 1.63 -13.57 -27.42
N PRO A 297 2.73 -14.26 -27.01
CA PRO A 297 3.25 -14.16 -25.64
C PRO A 297 3.69 -12.73 -25.27
N ARG A 298 4.28 -12.02 -26.23
CA ARG A 298 4.66 -10.61 -26.05
C ARG A 298 3.44 -9.73 -25.80
N ARG A 299 2.38 -9.93 -26.58
CA ARG A 299 1.14 -9.15 -26.49
C ARG A 299 0.42 -9.38 -25.17
N GLU A 300 0.33 -10.62 -24.71
CA GLU A 300 -0.23 -10.97 -23.40
C GLU A 300 0.58 -10.32 -22.27
N PHE A 301 1.91 -10.46 -22.31
CA PHE A 301 2.79 -9.84 -21.32
C PHE A 301 2.60 -8.32 -21.22
N ILE A 302 2.54 -7.60 -22.35
CA ILE A 302 2.30 -6.16 -22.36
C ILE A 302 0.92 -5.84 -21.76
N ARG A 303 -0.12 -6.59 -22.13
CA ARG A 303 -1.48 -6.35 -21.64
C ARG A 303 -1.59 -6.55 -20.13
N ASP A 304 -0.99 -7.59 -19.60
CA ASP A 304 -1.04 -7.93 -18.18
C ASP A 304 -0.23 -6.96 -17.31
N ASN A 305 0.85 -6.39 -17.88
CA ASN A 305 1.73 -5.47 -17.16
C ASN A 305 1.45 -3.98 -17.43
N ALA A 306 0.65 -3.63 -18.44
CA ALA A 306 0.31 -2.24 -18.79
C ALA A 306 -0.34 -1.47 -17.63
N LEU A 307 -1.13 -2.14 -16.78
CA LEU A 307 -1.78 -1.52 -15.62
C LEU A 307 -0.83 -1.29 -14.44
N ASN A 308 0.28 -2.04 -14.37
CA ASN A 308 1.29 -1.90 -13.32
C ASN A 308 2.22 -0.70 -13.55
N VAL A 309 2.23 -0.15 -14.76
CA VAL A 309 3.02 1.04 -15.15
C VAL A 309 2.20 2.31 -14.87
N THR A 310 1.87 2.57 -13.62
CA THR A 310 1.04 3.73 -13.24
C THR A 310 1.86 4.95 -12.77
N ASN A 311 3.17 4.80 -12.55
CA ASN A 311 4.01 5.83 -11.92
C ASN A 311 5.29 6.20 -12.71
N LEU A 312 5.20 6.34 -14.04
CA LEU A 312 6.28 6.92 -14.85
C LEU A 312 6.11 8.42 -15.11
N ASP A 313 4.86 8.89 -15.27
CA ASP A 313 4.56 10.26 -15.69
C ASP A 313 3.50 10.94 -14.80
N ILE A 314 3.84 11.27 -13.55
CA ILE A 314 3.27 12.41 -12.78
C ILE A 314 4.37 12.99 -11.89
#